data_AF-A0A845E8U0-F1
#
_entry.id   AF-A0A845E8U0-F1
#
_cell.length_a   1.000
_cell.length_b   1.000
_cell.length_c   1.000
_cell.angle_alpha   90.00
_cell.angle_beta   90.00
_cell.angle_gamma   90.00
#
_symmetry.space_group_name_H-M   'P 1'
#
loop_
_entity.id
_entity.type
_entity.pdbx_description
1 polymer ?
#
loop_
_entity_poly.entity_id
_entity_poly.type
_entity_poly.pdbx_seq_one_letter_code
_entity_poly.pdbx_strand_id
1 'polypeptide(L)'
;MRLCSYYELNMATGGFVSAGLDFEEKEELITHHETRPEIPYYPFSKKQLIKAASGGGIEPSESMDPFIEMVKTSYDVDQEEILDHASLLEGLLKEGMNINELLEVFQEAFEIPNKKVMEQVADTLVYANNHTRMWMLKGHKPVELPRQKQAAFKEEPREKVVPFKQDRKIGRNEPCPCGSGKKYKKCCGSPK
;
A
#
# COMPACT_ATOMS: atom_id res chain seq x y z
N MET A 1 7.02 -29.85 4.45
CA MET A 1 6.41 -29.45 3.17
C MET A 1 5.91 -28.03 3.30
N ARG A 2 6.80 -27.09 3.01
CA ARG A 2 6.58 -25.64 3.07
C ARG A 2 6.62 -25.12 1.65
N LEU A 3 5.97 -24.00 1.45
CA LEU A 3 5.48 -23.60 0.16
C LEU A 3 6.36 -22.55 -0.46
N CYS A 4 6.86 -22.92 -1.64
CA CYS A 4 7.34 -22.06 -2.71
C CYS A 4 6.24 -21.02 -3.03
N SER A 5 6.35 -19.95 -3.80
CA SER A 5 7.17 -19.43 -4.91
C SER A 5 6.51 -18.04 -5.16
N TYR A 6 7.08 -16.94 -5.62
CA TYR A 6 8.22 -16.54 -6.43
C TYR A 6 8.58 -15.13 -5.90
N TYR A 7 9.81 -14.73 -5.56
CA TYR A 7 11.11 -15.33 -5.66
C TYR A 7 11.63 -15.62 -4.23
N GLU A 8 12.85 -16.16 -4.11
CA GLU A 8 13.72 -16.61 -2.99
C GLU A 8 13.45 -16.26 -1.49
N LEU A 9 12.35 -16.73 -0.87
CA LEU A 9 12.23 -16.68 0.61
C LEU A 9 13.35 -17.49 1.27
N ASN A 10 14.02 -16.88 2.24
CA ASN A 10 15.28 -17.39 2.78
C ASN A 10 15.03 -17.85 4.24
N MET A 11 15.27 -19.13 4.59
CA MET A 11 14.95 -19.60 5.95
C MET A 11 15.80 -18.87 6.99
N ALA A 12 15.15 -18.38 8.04
CA ALA A 12 15.77 -17.94 9.27
C ALA A 12 15.12 -18.68 10.44
N THR A 13 15.88 -18.88 11.52
CA THR A 13 15.45 -19.59 12.72
C THR A 13 14.16 -18.99 13.30
N GLY A 14 13.02 -19.58 12.93
CA GLY A 14 11.70 -19.16 13.41
C GLY A 14 10.67 -18.95 12.29
N GLY A 15 11.05 -18.51 11.09
CA GLY A 15 10.09 -18.26 10.00
C GLY A 15 10.66 -17.80 8.65
N PHE A 16 9.95 -16.91 7.95
CA PHE A 16 10.15 -16.58 6.53
C PHE A 16 10.37 -15.08 6.29
N VAL A 17 11.22 -14.73 5.33
CA VAL A 17 11.62 -13.37 4.92
C VAL A 17 11.57 -13.24 3.39
N SER A 18 11.21 -12.07 2.86
CA SER A 18 11.16 -11.77 1.41
C SER A 18 12.50 -12.04 0.71
N ALA A 19 12.44 -12.23 -0.60
CA ALA A 19 13.50 -12.69 -1.47
C ALA A 19 14.21 -11.63 -2.28
N GLY A 20 13.52 -10.52 -2.50
CA GLY A 20 14.12 -9.29 -2.98
C GLY A 20 14.90 -8.60 -1.86
N LEU A 21 14.76 -9.08 -0.63
CA LEU A 21 15.57 -8.59 0.47
C LEU A 21 17.00 -9.06 0.26
N ASP A 22 17.91 -8.11 0.18
CA ASP A 22 19.31 -8.43 0.24
C ASP A 22 19.66 -9.07 1.61
N PHE A 23 20.91 -9.50 1.73
CA PHE A 23 21.36 -10.18 2.95
C PHE A 23 21.17 -9.31 4.20
N GLU A 24 21.36 -8.00 4.09
CA GLU A 24 21.27 -7.06 5.22
C GLU A 24 19.82 -6.86 5.64
N GLU A 25 18.93 -6.62 4.67
CA GLU A 25 17.49 -6.48 4.90
C GLU A 25 16.87 -7.74 5.53
N LYS A 26 17.37 -8.92 5.15
CA LYS A 26 17.00 -10.18 5.78
C LYS A 26 17.43 -10.23 7.24
N GLU A 27 18.68 -9.90 7.55
CA GLU A 27 19.21 -9.91 8.92
C GLU A 27 18.49 -8.89 9.80
N GLU A 28 18.16 -7.71 9.27
CA GLU A 28 17.36 -6.71 9.97
C GLU A 28 15.95 -7.22 10.30
N LEU A 29 15.29 -7.87 9.34
CA LEU A 29 13.97 -8.46 9.53
C LEU A 29 13.99 -9.58 10.59
N ILE A 30 15.02 -10.43 10.60
CA ILE A 30 15.22 -11.47 11.61
C ILE A 30 15.44 -10.84 12.98
N THR A 31 16.36 -9.88 13.07
CA THR A 31 16.66 -9.14 14.31
C THR A 31 15.38 -8.53 14.87
N HIS A 32 14.57 -7.91 14.01
CA HIS A 32 13.27 -7.35 14.39
C HIS A 32 12.29 -8.42 14.89
N HIS A 33 12.23 -9.59 14.26
CA HIS A 33 11.40 -10.71 14.72
C HIS A 33 11.80 -11.23 16.11
N GLU A 34 13.10 -11.21 16.41
CA GLU A 34 13.66 -11.62 17.70
C GLU A 34 13.30 -10.64 18.83
N THR A 35 13.09 -9.36 18.53
CA THR A 35 12.59 -8.39 19.54
C THR A 35 11.16 -8.67 20.02
N ARG A 36 10.41 -9.53 19.32
CA ARG A 36 8.99 -9.84 19.57
C ARG A 36 8.74 -11.34 19.69
N PRO A 37 9.37 -12.03 20.65
CA PRO A 37 9.26 -13.49 20.79
C PRO A 37 7.83 -13.94 21.12
N GLU A 38 7.00 -13.05 21.68
CA GLU A 38 5.61 -13.32 22.07
C GLU A 38 4.63 -13.35 20.89
N ILE A 39 5.04 -12.91 19.70
CA ILE A 39 4.23 -12.97 18.48
C ILE A 39 4.65 -14.21 17.70
N PRO A 40 3.82 -15.25 17.60
CA PRO A 40 4.11 -16.40 16.74
C PRO A 40 3.88 -16.03 15.27
N TYR A 41 4.45 -16.80 14.35
CA TYR A 41 4.15 -16.65 12.92
C TYR A 41 2.69 -16.97 12.62
N TYR A 42 2.13 -16.25 11.65
CA TYR A 42 0.77 -16.49 11.20
C TYR A 42 0.64 -17.92 10.63
N PRO A 43 -0.36 -18.70 11.06
CA PRO A 43 -0.47 -20.12 10.72
C PRO A 43 -1.12 -20.34 9.35
N PHE A 44 -0.38 -20.10 8.26
CA PHE A 44 -0.90 -20.33 6.91
C PHE A 44 -1.24 -21.81 6.65
N SER A 45 -2.38 -22.05 5.99
CA SER A 45 -2.75 -23.39 5.55
C SER A 45 -1.91 -23.84 4.36
N LYS A 46 -1.75 -25.17 4.21
CA LYS A 46 -1.09 -25.77 3.04
C LYS A 46 -1.73 -25.31 1.72
N LYS A 47 -3.05 -25.16 1.66
CA LYS A 47 -3.73 -24.68 0.45
C LYS A 47 -3.33 -23.24 0.11
N GLN A 48 -3.31 -22.35 1.11
CA GLN A 48 -2.95 -20.95 0.91
C GLN A 48 -1.56 -20.81 0.33
N LEU A 49 -0.59 -21.54 0.89
CA LEU A 49 0.75 -21.41 0.35
C LEU A 49 1.00 -22.22 -0.94
N ILE A 50 0.23 -23.28 -1.27
CA ILE A 50 0.21 -23.87 -2.65
C ILE A 50 -0.26 -22.82 -3.65
N LYS A 51 -1.32 -22.08 -3.32
CA LYS A 51 -1.82 -21.00 -4.18
C LYS A 51 -0.73 -19.96 -4.41
N ALA A 52 -0.05 -19.51 -3.35
CA ALA A 52 1.10 -18.61 -3.48
C ALA A 52 2.19 -19.21 -4.38
N ALA A 53 2.51 -20.50 -4.20
CA ALA A 53 3.53 -21.23 -4.97
C ALA A 53 3.32 -21.34 -6.46
N SER A 54 2.07 -21.26 -6.89
CA SER A 54 1.74 -21.65 -8.25
C SER A 54 2.04 -20.54 -9.26
N GLY A 55 2.56 -19.38 -8.83
CA GLY A 55 3.01 -18.31 -9.71
C GLY A 55 1.90 -17.75 -10.61
N GLY A 56 0.63 -18.01 -10.28
CA GLY A 56 -0.49 -17.32 -10.92
C GLY A 56 -0.27 -15.83 -10.68
N GLY A 57 -0.32 -15.04 -11.77
CA GLY A 57 -0.04 -13.61 -11.77
C GLY A 57 -0.53 -12.95 -10.48
N ILE A 58 0.31 -12.09 -9.93
CA ILE A 58 0.09 -11.48 -8.61
C ILE A 58 -1.13 -10.58 -8.76
N GLU A 59 -2.32 -11.16 -8.64
CA GLU A 59 -3.52 -10.40 -8.42
C GLU A 59 -3.38 -9.82 -7.01
N PRO A 60 -3.58 -8.50 -6.88
CA PRO A 60 -3.53 -7.86 -5.58
C PRO A 60 -4.60 -8.50 -4.68
N SER A 61 -4.30 -8.67 -3.40
CA SER A 61 -5.29 -9.27 -2.50
C SER A 61 -6.48 -8.35 -2.24
N GLU A 62 -7.54 -8.89 -1.62
CA GLU A 62 -8.75 -8.16 -1.22
C GLU A 62 -8.46 -6.90 -0.36
N SER A 63 -7.25 -6.78 0.23
CA SER A 63 -6.85 -5.55 0.93
C SER A 63 -6.74 -4.34 0.01
N MET A 64 -6.54 -4.54 -1.28
CA MET A 64 -6.42 -3.49 -2.30
C MET A 64 -7.74 -3.15 -2.99
N ASP A 65 -8.83 -3.88 -2.73
CA ASP A 65 -10.12 -3.63 -3.38
C ASP A 65 -10.57 -2.16 -3.26
N PRO A 66 -10.47 -1.50 -2.08
CA PRO A 66 -10.85 -0.09 -1.98
C PRO A 66 -9.97 0.85 -2.82
N PHE A 67 -8.67 0.52 -2.95
CA PHE A 67 -7.76 1.28 -3.80
C PHE A 67 -8.14 1.11 -5.27
N ILE A 68 -8.34 -0.13 -5.71
CA ILE A 68 -8.75 -0.47 -7.08
C ILE A 68 -10.04 0.26 -7.46
N GLU A 69 -11.07 0.19 -6.61
CA GLU A 69 -12.35 0.86 -6.86
C GLU A 69 -12.24 2.38 -6.85
N MET A 70 -11.40 2.95 -5.97
CA MET A 70 -11.13 4.38 -5.96
C MET A 70 -10.46 4.85 -7.26
N VAL A 71 -9.46 4.10 -7.76
CA VAL A 71 -8.78 4.44 -9.01
C VAL A 71 -9.74 4.34 -10.18
N LYS A 72 -10.47 3.21 -10.32
CA LYS A 72 -11.49 3.02 -11.36
C LYS A 72 -12.55 4.13 -11.41
N THR A 73 -12.93 4.65 -10.24
CA THR A 73 -13.97 5.69 -10.15
C THR A 73 -13.42 7.09 -10.45
N SER A 74 -12.13 7.32 -10.17
CA SER A 74 -11.53 8.66 -10.19
C SER A 74 -10.66 8.93 -11.41
N TYR A 75 -10.21 7.88 -12.10
CA TYR A 75 -9.26 7.92 -13.21
C TYR A 75 -9.77 7.09 -14.39
N ASP A 76 -9.46 7.55 -15.61
CA ASP A 76 -9.75 6.84 -16.86
C ASP A 76 -8.53 6.00 -17.24
N VAL A 77 -8.38 4.86 -16.57
CA VAL A 77 -7.25 3.94 -16.69
C VAL A 77 -7.79 2.52 -16.86
N ASP A 78 -7.14 1.72 -17.70
CA ASP A 78 -7.61 0.37 -17.96
C ASP A 78 -7.38 -0.57 -16.75
N GLN A 79 -8.11 -1.68 -16.75
CA GLN A 79 -8.11 -2.58 -15.60
C GLN A 79 -6.76 -3.24 -15.36
N GLU A 80 -5.98 -3.50 -16.41
CA GLU A 80 -4.66 -4.15 -16.29
C GLU A 80 -3.69 -3.21 -15.59
N GLU A 81 -3.63 -1.94 -16.01
CA GLU A 81 -2.79 -0.93 -15.39
C GLU A 81 -3.16 -0.69 -13.91
N ILE A 82 -4.46 -0.70 -13.56
CA ILE A 82 -4.89 -0.56 -12.16
C ILE A 82 -4.41 -1.74 -11.30
N LEU A 83 -4.51 -2.96 -11.84
CA LEU A 83 -4.07 -4.17 -11.13
C LEU A 83 -2.57 -4.20 -10.93
N ASP A 84 -1.78 -3.77 -11.92
CA ASP A 84 -0.32 -3.69 -11.81
C ASP A 84 0.11 -2.72 -10.70
N HIS A 85 -0.47 -1.52 -10.65
CA HIS A 85 -0.19 -0.54 -9.60
C HIS A 85 -0.65 -1.03 -8.22
N ALA A 86 -1.81 -1.69 -8.14
CA ALA A 86 -2.28 -2.27 -6.89
C ALA A 86 -1.33 -3.36 -6.38
N SER A 87 -0.82 -4.22 -7.27
CA SER A 87 0.13 -5.28 -6.92
C SER A 87 1.48 -4.73 -6.50
N LEU A 88 1.97 -3.68 -7.15
CA LEU A 88 3.18 -2.97 -6.75
C LEU A 88 3.04 -2.40 -5.32
N LEU A 89 1.99 -1.61 -5.08
CA LEU A 89 1.75 -0.98 -3.77
C LEU A 89 1.54 -2.03 -2.67
N GLU A 90 0.85 -3.13 -2.96
CA GLU A 90 0.69 -4.22 -2.00
C GLU A 90 2.03 -4.91 -1.69
N GLY A 91 2.91 -5.06 -2.69
CA GLY A 91 4.29 -5.55 -2.50
C GLY A 91 5.07 -4.70 -1.51
N LEU A 92 5.08 -3.39 -1.73
CA LEU A 92 5.75 -2.41 -0.86
C LEU A 92 5.14 -2.39 0.56
N LEU A 93 3.82 -2.54 0.67
CA LEU A 93 3.15 -2.69 1.96
C LEU A 93 3.58 -3.95 2.72
N LYS A 94 3.78 -5.08 2.02
CA LYS A 94 4.25 -6.34 2.65
C LYS A 94 5.64 -6.18 3.25
N GLU A 95 6.47 -5.33 2.64
CA GLU A 95 7.81 -4.95 3.11
C GLU A 95 7.78 -3.95 4.28
N GLY A 96 6.66 -3.26 4.48
CA GLY A 96 6.45 -2.34 5.59
C GLY A 96 6.76 -0.88 5.25
N MET A 97 6.77 -0.53 3.96
CA MET A 97 6.85 0.85 3.49
C MET A 97 5.78 1.72 4.15
N ASN A 98 6.13 2.95 4.51
CA ASN A 98 5.20 3.83 5.20
C ASN A 98 4.21 4.50 4.23
N ILE A 99 3.09 4.99 4.76
CA ILE A 99 2.00 5.56 3.94
C ILE A 99 2.47 6.77 3.10
N ASN A 100 3.40 7.59 3.59
CA ASN A 100 3.88 8.75 2.83
C ASN A 100 4.71 8.32 1.62
N GLU A 101 5.58 7.32 1.77
CA GLU A 101 6.36 6.75 0.65
C GLU A 101 5.43 6.14 -0.40
N LEU A 102 4.39 5.41 0.03
CA LEU A 102 3.39 4.87 -0.89
C LEU A 102 2.58 5.95 -1.62
N LEU A 103 2.30 7.07 -0.94
CA LEU A 103 1.67 8.23 -1.57
C LEU A 103 2.58 8.88 -2.61
N GLU A 104 3.90 8.91 -2.37
CA GLU A 104 4.88 9.39 -3.36
C GLU A 104 4.92 8.47 -4.58
N VAL A 105 4.96 7.15 -4.39
CA VAL A 105 4.87 6.17 -5.48
C VAL A 105 3.57 6.36 -6.28
N PHE A 106 2.45 6.58 -5.61
CA PHE A 106 1.19 6.88 -6.29
C PHE A 106 1.24 8.20 -7.08
N GLN A 107 1.85 9.25 -6.54
CA GLN A 107 1.99 10.55 -7.20
C GLN A 107 2.87 10.51 -8.45
N GLU A 108 3.84 9.59 -8.51
CA GLU A 108 4.67 9.39 -9.69
C GLU A 108 3.88 8.74 -10.84
N ALA A 109 2.90 7.90 -10.51
CA ALA A 109 2.05 7.20 -11.49
C ALA A 109 0.79 7.99 -11.88
N PHE A 110 0.15 8.68 -10.93
CA PHE A 110 -1.16 9.32 -11.12
C PHE A 110 -1.12 10.81 -10.77
N GLU A 111 -1.67 11.65 -11.64
CA GLU A 111 -1.88 13.06 -11.31
C GLU A 111 -2.95 13.21 -10.22
N ILE A 112 -2.62 13.89 -9.12
CA ILE A 112 -3.59 14.14 -8.05
C ILE A 112 -4.24 15.52 -8.27
N PRO A 113 -5.52 15.57 -8.70
CA PRO A 113 -6.13 16.83 -9.12
C PRO A 113 -6.44 17.78 -7.95
N ASN A 114 -6.60 17.26 -6.73
CA ASN A 114 -6.93 18.05 -5.55
C ASN A 114 -6.74 17.27 -4.23
N LYS A 115 -6.83 18.01 -3.12
CA LYS A 115 -6.72 17.48 -1.75
C LYS A 115 -7.72 16.36 -1.44
N LYS A 116 -8.94 16.40 -2.00
CA LYS A 116 -9.96 15.38 -1.72
C LYS A 116 -9.53 14.02 -2.30
N VAL A 117 -8.99 14.00 -3.52
CA VAL A 117 -8.47 12.75 -4.11
C VAL A 117 -7.26 12.26 -3.33
N MET A 118 -6.37 13.16 -2.90
CA MET A 118 -5.25 12.78 -2.01
C MET A 118 -5.72 12.12 -0.71
N GLU A 119 -6.75 12.68 -0.05
CA GLU A 119 -7.33 12.10 1.17
C GLU A 119 -7.92 10.71 0.89
N GLN A 120 -8.62 10.53 -0.24
CA GLN A 120 -9.18 9.24 -0.63
C GLN A 120 -8.09 8.19 -0.88
N VAL A 121 -6.99 8.56 -1.55
CA VAL A 121 -5.84 7.67 -1.76
C VAL A 121 -5.19 7.31 -0.42
N ALA A 122 -4.98 8.29 0.46
CA ALA A 122 -4.42 8.03 1.79
C ALA A 122 -5.30 7.06 2.59
N ASP A 123 -6.63 7.24 2.56
CA ASP A 123 -7.58 6.36 3.26
C ASP A 123 -7.53 4.93 2.72
N THR A 124 -7.45 4.73 1.40
CA THR A 124 -7.35 3.38 0.82
C THR A 124 -6.02 2.72 1.14
N LEU A 125 -4.91 3.47 1.14
CA LEU A 125 -3.59 2.96 1.53
C LEU A 125 -3.52 2.62 3.03
N VAL A 126 -4.13 3.44 3.90
CA VAL A 126 -4.24 3.14 5.34
C VAL A 126 -5.09 1.89 5.56
N TYR A 127 -6.18 1.73 4.82
CA TYR A 127 -6.97 0.50 4.86
C TYR A 127 -6.11 -0.70 4.44
N ALA A 128 -5.46 -0.63 3.28
CA ALA A 128 -4.62 -1.70 2.77
C ALA A 128 -3.51 -2.06 3.75
N ASN A 129 -2.82 -1.08 4.32
CA ASN A 129 -1.80 -1.28 5.36
C ASN A 129 -2.33 -2.10 6.53
N ASN A 130 -3.50 -1.76 7.06
CA ASN A 130 -4.08 -2.48 8.20
C ASN A 130 -4.59 -3.89 7.86
N HIS A 131 -4.83 -4.17 6.57
CA HIS A 131 -5.42 -5.42 6.09
C HIS A 131 -4.46 -6.27 5.23
N THR A 132 -3.22 -5.84 5.03
CA THR A 132 -2.18 -6.60 4.32
C THR A 132 -1.31 -7.37 5.32
N ARG A 133 -0.95 -8.62 4.96
CA ARG A 133 -0.04 -9.45 5.77
C ARG A 133 1.39 -8.97 5.56
N MET A 134 2.10 -8.64 6.62
CA MET A 134 3.43 -8.04 6.52
C MET A 134 4.54 -8.95 7.03
N TRP A 135 5.71 -8.89 6.41
CA TRP A 135 6.87 -9.68 6.81
C TRP A 135 7.35 -9.28 8.20
N MET A 136 7.45 -7.97 8.48
CA MET A 136 7.80 -7.41 9.79
C MET A 136 6.87 -7.85 10.93
N LEU A 137 5.66 -8.31 10.58
CA LEU A 137 4.64 -8.79 11.51
C LEU A 137 4.49 -10.30 11.47
N LYS A 138 5.51 -11.04 11.01
CA LYS A 138 5.50 -12.51 10.96
C LYS A 138 4.30 -13.08 10.18
N GLY A 139 3.83 -12.35 9.18
CA GLY A 139 2.67 -12.70 8.33
C GLY A 139 1.30 -12.31 8.89
N HIS A 140 1.24 -11.60 10.03
CA HIS A 140 -0.02 -11.03 10.53
C HIS A 140 -0.37 -9.73 9.80
N LYS A 141 -1.67 -9.40 9.78
CA LYS A 141 -2.16 -8.06 9.43
C LYS A 141 -2.02 -7.17 10.68
N PRO A 142 -1.74 -5.86 10.54
CA PRO A 142 -1.70 -4.97 11.71
C PRO A 142 -2.98 -5.04 12.56
N VAL A 143 -4.16 -5.13 11.93
CA VAL A 143 -5.45 -5.20 12.62
C VAL A 143 -5.63 -6.47 13.49
N GLU A 144 -4.88 -7.54 13.22
CA GLU A 144 -4.91 -8.79 14.00
C GLU A 144 -4.07 -8.69 15.30
N LEU A 145 -3.23 -7.67 15.42
CA LEU A 145 -2.31 -7.49 16.55
C LEU A 145 -2.81 -6.39 17.51
N PRO A 146 -2.61 -6.55 18.83
CA PRO A 146 -2.91 -5.49 19.81
C PRO A 146 -2.08 -4.22 19.53
N ARG A 147 -2.69 -3.03 19.65
CA ARG A 147 -2.01 -1.73 19.40
C ARG A 147 -0.67 -1.55 20.14
N GLN A 148 -0.53 -2.06 21.37
CA GLN A 148 0.75 -2.02 22.11
C GLN A 148 1.88 -2.82 21.44
N LYS A 149 1.56 -3.82 20.63
CA LYS A 149 2.52 -4.65 19.89
C LYS A 149 2.81 -4.13 18.47
N GLN A 150 2.10 -3.10 18.03
CA GLN A 150 2.30 -2.42 16.75
C GLN A 150 3.38 -1.32 16.83
N ALA A 151 3.78 -0.90 18.03
CA ALA A 151 4.56 0.30 18.36
C ALA A 151 6.04 0.33 17.90
N ALA A 152 6.43 -0.48 16.91
CA ALA A 152 7.70 -0.28 16.19
C ALA A 152 7.51 0.02 14.70
N PHE A 153 6.29 0.36 14.26
CA PHE A 153 6.19 1.36 13.21
C PHE A 153 6.61 2.67 13.87
N LYS A 154 7.69 3.28 13.38
CA LYS A 154 7.95 4.69 13.67
C LYS A 154 6.73 5.44 13.15
N GLU A 155 5.76 5.70 14.01
CA GLU A 155 4.85 6.81 13.80
C GLU A 155 5.77 8.05 13.85
N GLU A 156 6.31 8.43 12.70
CA GLU A 156 6.71 9.83 12.52
C GLU A 156 5.48 10.65 12.94
N PRO A 157 5.65 11.66 13.81
CA PRO A 157 4.55 12.52 14.18
C PRO A 157 3.85 13.00 12.90
N ARG A 158 2.51 13.10 12.95
CA ARG A 158 1.63 13.53 11.84
C ARG A 158 1.91 14.96 11.30
N GLU A 159 3.11 15.49 11.50
CA GLU A 159 3.54 16.85 11.19
C GLU A 159 4.31 16.97 9.87
N LYS A 160 4.60 15.87 9.17
CA LYS A 160 5.15 15.93 7.80
C LYS A 160 4.17 15.32 6.81
N VAL A 161 3.04 15.99 6.63
CA VAL A 161 2.29 15.84 5.38
C VAL A 161 3.23 16.34 4.28
N VAL A 162 3.60 15.47 3.34
CA VAL A 162 4.41 15.82 2.16
C VAL A 162 3.82 17.10 1.56
N PRO A 163 4.61 18.17 1.31
CA PRO A 163 4.07 19.37 0.70
C PRO A 163 3.49 18.98 -0.67
N PHE A 164 2.16 19.07 -0.77
CA PHE A 164 1.43 18.88 -2.02
C PHE A 164 2.14 19.71 -3.09
N LYS A 165 2.77 19.07 -4.09
CA LYS A 165 3.28 19.77 -5.27
C LYS A 165 2.06 20.29 -6.04
N GLN A 166 1.57 21.47 -5.66
CA GLN A 166 0.54 22.18 -6.40
C GLN A 166 1.20 22.78 -7.62
N ASP A 167 1.45 21.96 -8.63
CA ASP A 167 1.72 22.50 -9.95
C ASP A 167 0.41 23.06 -10.51
N ARG A 168 0.34 24.39 -10.41
CA ARG A 168 -0.59 25.33 -11.06
C ARG A 168 -1.92 25.61 -10.34
N LYS A 169 -2.06 26.86 -9.88
CA LYS A 169 -3.34 27.47 -9.52
C LYS A 169 -4.25 27.48 -10.77
N ILE A 170 -5.29 26.64 -10.78
CA ILE A 170 -6.31 26.61 -11.84
C ILE A 170 -6.94 28.00 -11.99
N GLY A 171 -6.87 28.54 -13.21
CA GLY A 171 -7.48 29.82 -13.53
C GLY A 171 -9.00 29.74 -13.48
N ARG A 172 -9.68 30.77 -12.94
CA ARG A 172 -11.15 30.82 -12.84
C ARG A 172 -11.90 30.54 -14.16
N ASN A 173 -11.25 30.77 -15.31
CA ASN A 173 -11.81 30.57 -16.65
C ASN A 173 -11.38 29.27 -17.35
N GLU A 174 -10.47 28.48 -16.76
CA GLU A 174 -10.02 27.19 -17.31
C GLU A 174 -11.11 26.11 -17.17
N PRO A 175 -11.06 25.03 -17.98
CA PRO A 175 -11.92 23.87 -17.81
C PRO A 175 -11.86 23.35 -16.36
N CYS A 176 -13.03 23.04 -15.81
CA CYS A 176 -13.13 22.57 -14.43
C CYS A 176 -12.63 21.12 -14.35
N PRO A 177 -11.73 20.78 -13.41
CA PRO A 177 -11.09 19.46 -13.34
C PRO A 177 -12.04 18.34 -12.89
N CYS A 178 -13.31 18.64 -12.60
CA CYS A 178 -14.33 17.66 -12.23
C CYS A 178 -14.97 16.93 -13.43
N GLY A 179 -14.41 17.07 -14.64
CA GLY A 179 -14.93 16.43 -15.85
C GLY A 179 -16.25 17.03 -16.39
N SER A 180 -16.77 18.11 -15.80
CA SER A 180 -18.08 18.67 -16.19
C SER A 180 -18.11 19.39 -17.54
N GLY A 181 -16.96 19.63 -18.17
CA GLY A 181 -16.82 20.46 -19.37
C GLY A 181 -17.09 21.96 -19.16
N LYS A 182 -17.43 22.41 -17.94
CA LYS A 182 -17.71 23.81 -17.61
C LYS A 182 -16.44 24.54 -17.16
N LYS A 183 -16.39 25.87 -17.27
CA LYS A 183 -15.31 26.70 -16.69
C LYS A 183 -15.32 26.62 -15.16
N TYR A 184 -14.16 26.63 -14.50
CA TYR A 184 -14.03 26.46 -13.04
C TYR A 184 -14.96 27.39 -12.24
N LYS A 185 -15.03 28.68 -12.57
CA LYS A 185 -15.93 29.67 -11.92
C LYS A 185 -17.42 29.38 -12.02
N LYS A 186 -17.84 28.53 -12.98
CA LYS A 186 -19.24 28.15 -13.23
C LYS A 186 -19.54 26.71 -12.76
N CYS A 187 -18.60 26.07 -12.07
CA CYS A 187 -18.75 24.74 -11.53
C CYS A 187 -18.19 24.72 -10.10
N CYS A 188 -17.09 24.01 -9.83
CA CYS A 188 -16.55 23.88 -8.48
C CYS A 188 -16.11 25.20 -7.84
N GLY A 189 -15.82 26.23 -8.64
CA GLY A 189 -15.46 27.59 -8.18
C GLY A 189 -16.63 28.59 -8.17
N SER A 190 -17.88 28.15 -8.26
CA SER A 190 -19.03 29.04 -8.11
C SER A 190 -19.25 29.37 -6.62
N PRO A 191 -19.44 30.65 -6.25
CA PRO A 191 -19.91 30.97 -4.91
C PRO A 191 -21.29 30.33 -4.68
N LYS A 192 -21.47 29.65 -3.55
CA LYS A 192 -22.79 29.19 -3.06
C LYS A 192 -23.56 30.37 -2.48
#